data_AF-A0A7C2P690-F1
#
_entry.id   AF-A0A7C2P690-F1
#
_cell.length_a   1.000
_cell.length_b   1.000
_cell.length_c   1.000
_cell.angle_alpha   90.00
_cell.angle_beta   90.00
_cell.angle_gamma   90.00
#
_symmetry.space_group_name_H-M   'P 1'
#
loop_
_entity.id
_entity.type
_entity.pdbx_description
1 polymer ?
#
loop_
_entity_poly.entity_id
_entity_poly.type
_entity_poly.pdbx_seq_one_letter_code
_entity_poly.pdbx_strand_id
1 'polypeptide(L)'
;ELRPHVQTLANIAECEVSTHPNAGLPNAFGEYDETPEAMASVLGEFAASGLLNLVGGCCGTSPAHIKAISEAVRDCPPRARPAPDAAAAA
;
A
#
# COMPACT_ATOMS: atom_id res chain seq x y z
N GLU A 1 11.44 3.41 5.51
CA GLU A 1 11.15 3.81 4.12
C GLU A 1 10.61 2.66 3.26
N LEU A 2 9.28 2.59 3.10
CA LEU A 2 8.59 1.57 2.28
C LEU A 2 8.37 2.02 0.82
N ARG A 3 8.19 3.33 0.59
CA ARG A 3 7.77 3.89 -0.71
C ARG A 3 8.64 3.47 -1.90
N PRO A 4 9.99 3.55 -1.85
CA PRO A 4 10.81 3.23 -3.03
C PRO A 4 10.63 1.78 -3.50
N HIS A 5 10.37 0.86 -2.57
CA HIS A 5 10.13 -0.55 -2.87
C HIS A 5 8.77 -0.75 -3.55
N VAL A 6 7.72 -0.10 -3.04
CA VAL A 6 6.38 -0.13 -3.64
C VAL A 6 6.39 0.48 -5.04
N GLN A 7 7.08 1.61 -5.24
CA GLN A 7 7.21 2.24 -6.56
C GLN A 7 7.90 1.32 -7.56
N THR A 8 9.00 0.68 -7.15
CA THR A 8 9.72 -0.26 -8.01
C THR A 8 8.79 -1.40 -8.44
N LEU A 9 8.07 -2.01 -7.50
CA LEU A 9 7.09 -3.07 -7.80
C LEU A 9 5.97 -2.57 -8.71
N ALA A 10 5.40 -1.39 -8.45
CA ALA A 10 4.37 -0.78 -9.27
C ALA A 10 4.80 -0.54 -10.73
N ASN A 11 6.08 -0.31 -10.97
CA ASN A 11 6.61 -0.06 -12.32
C ASN A 11 6.82 -1.36 -13.13
N ILE A 12 7.20 -2.45 -12.47
CA ILE A 12 7.61 -3.69 -13.15
C ILE A 12 6.58 -4.82 -13.08
N ALA A 13 5.66 -4.77 -12.11
CA ALA A 13 4.73 -5.86 -11.90
C ALA A 13 3.68 -5.89 -13.01
N GLU A 14 3.70 -7.00 -13.76
CA GLU A 14 2.64 -7.37 -14.71
C GLU A 14 1.36 -7.87 -14.02
N CYS A 15 1.36 -8.02 -12.70
CA CYS A 15 0.21 -8.42 -11.87
C CYS A 15 -0.22 -7.30 -10.90
N GLU A 16 -1.28 -7.52 -10.15
CA GLU A 16 -1.77 -6.59 -9.13
C GLU A 16 -0.74 -6.41 -8.00
N VAL A 17 -0.55 -5.17 -7.55
CA VAL A 17 0.34 -4.84 -6.43
C VAL A 17 -0.48 -4.63 -5.16
N SER A 18 -0.07 -5.31 -4.09
CA SER A 18 -0.71 -5.22 -2.78
C SER A 18 0.27 -4.78 -1.70
N THR A 19 -0.14 -3.87 -0.82
CA THR A 19 0.70 -3.42 0.31
C THR A 19 -0.04 -3.59 1.64
N HIS A 20 0.59 -4.28 2.59
CA HIS A 20 0.07 -4.55 3.93
C HIS A 20 1.17 -4.29 4.98
N PRO A 21 1.42 -3.04 5.37
CA PRO A 21 2.45 -2.72 6.35
C PRO A 21 2.01 -3.12 7.76
N ASN A 22 2.98 -3.25 8.66
CA ASN A 22 2.70 -3.21 10.10
C ASN A 22 2.29 -1.78 10.52
N ALA A 23 1.66 -1.63 11.68
CA ALA A 23 1.44 -0.32 12.31
C ALA A 23 2.77 0.22 12.90
N GLY A 24 3.69 0.60 12.02
CA GLY A 24 5.07 0.96 12.38
C GLY A 24 5.97 -0.24 12.71
N LEU A 25 7.21 0.05 13.11
CA LEU A 25 8.11 -0.96 13.66
C LEU A 25 7.76 -1.21 15.14
N PRO A 26 7.93 -2.45 15.63
CA PRO A 26 7.67 -2.73 17.03
C PRO A 26 8.62 -1.92 17.93
N ASN A 27 8.09 -1.40 19.03
CA ASN A 27 8.88 -0.71 20.05
C ASN A 27 9.67 -1.71 20.92
N ALA A 28 10.41 -1.22 21.92
CA ALA A 28 11.23 -2.07 22.80
C ALA A 28 10.42 -3.09 23.63
N PHE A 29 9.11 -2.91 23.73
CA PHE A 29 8.16 -3.83 24.39
C PHE A 29 7.44 -4.75 23.41
N GLY A 30 7.73 -4.65 22.10
CA GLY A 30 7.08 -5.44 21.05
C GLY A 30 5.71 -4.91 20.63
N GLU A 31 5.34 -3.70 21.06
CA GLU A 31 4.06 -3.05 20.73
C GLU A 31 4.20 -2.19 19.48
N TYR A 32 3.05 -1.86 18.87
CA TYR A 32 2.96 -1.09 17.64
C TYR A 32 2.25 0.24 17.91
N ASP A 33 2.98 1.35 17.78
CA ASP A 33 2.55 2.68 18.23
C ASP A 33 2.02 3.58 17.10
N GLU A 34 2.14 3.16 15.84
CA GLU A 34 1.63 3.95 14.71
C GLU A 34 0.11 4.02 14.74
N THR A 35 -0.45 5.22 14.55
CA THR A 35 -1.90 5.42 14.64
C THR A 35 -2.60 5.09 13.31
N PRO A 36 -3.92 4.84 13.35
CA PRO A 36 -4.73 4.67 12.14
C PRO A 36 -4.55 5.80 11.12
N GLU A 37 -4.52 7.05 11.58
CA GLU A 37 -4.42 8.24 10.73
C GLU A 37 -3.04 8.37 10.07
N ALA A 38 -1.97 8.08 10.82
CA ALA A 38 -0.61 8.11 10.30
C ALA A 38 -0.43 7.07 9.19
N MET A 39 -0.85 5.83 9.46
CA MET A 39 -0.76 4.73 8.49
C MET A 39 -1.65 4.99 7.26
N ALA A 40 -2.88 5.48 7.47
CA ALA A 40 -3.81 5.83 6.39
C ALA A 40 -3.29 6.98 5.53
N SER A 41 -2.61 7.98 6.10
CA SER A 41 -2.01 9.07 5.33
C SER A 41 -0.95 8.56 4.35
N VAL A 42 -0.11 7.63 4.78
CA VAL A 42 0.94 7.04 3.93
C VAL A 42 0.31 6.19 2.81
N LEU A 43 -0.64 5.32 3.18
CA LEU A 43 -1.27 4.43 2.21
C LEU A 43 -2.21 5.16 1.24
N GLY A 44 -2.89 6.21 1.70
CA GLY A 44 -3.67 7.13 0.87
C GLY A 44 -2.79 7.82 -0.17
N GLU A 45 -1.58 8.24 0.21
CA GLU A 45 -0.63 8.83 -0.73
C GLU A 45 -0.14 7.81 -1.78
N PHE A 46 0.12 6.56 -1.39
CA PHE A 46 0.47 5.50 -2.36
C PHE A 46 -0.68 5.21 -3.33
N ALA A 47 -1.91 5.18 -2.85
CA ALA A 47 -3.09 5.00 -3.68
C ALA A 47 -3.32 6.18 -4.64
N ALA A 48 -3.20 7.42 -4.16
CA ALA A 48 -3.31 8.63 -4.98
C ALA A 48 -2.23 8.72 -6.05
N SER A 49 -1.02 8.21 -5.76
CA SER A 49 0.07 8.05 -6.72
C SER A 49 -0.13 6.87 -7.69
N GLY A 50 -1.25 6.14 -7.60
CA GLY A 50 -1.56 5.02 -8.48
C GLY A 50 -0.63 3.83 -8.31
N LEU A 51 -0.08 3.60 -7.11
CA LEU A 51 0.92 2.56 -6.88
C LEU A 51 0.33 1.21 -6.48
N LEU A 52 -0.94 1.17 -6.08
CA LEU A 52 -1.56 0.02 -5.43
C LEU A 52 -2.83 -0.44 -6.15
N ASN A 53 -3.07 -1.75 -6.12
CA ASN A 53 -4.33 -2.38 -6.51
C ASN A 53 -5.11 -2.84 -5.28
N LEU A 54 -4.41 -3.31 -4.25
CA LEU A 54 -4.97 -3.75 -2.98
C LEU A 54 -4.16 -3.16 -1.81
N VAL A 55 -4.84 -2.93 -0.69
CA VAL A 55 -4.24 -2.37 0.51
C VAL A 55 -4.85 -2.98 1.77
N GLY A 56 -4.06 -3.11 2.82
CA GLY A 56 -4.54 -3.48 4.15
C GLY A 56 -3.44 -3.34 5.20
N GLY A 57 -3.48 -4.21 6.20
CA GLY A 57 -2.60 -4.16 7.36
C GLY A 57 -2.04 -5.53 7.76
N CYS A 58 -0.89 -5.51 8.41
CA CYS A 58 -0.22 -6.68 8.99
C CYS A 58 -0.18 -6.54 10.53
N CYS A 59 0.96 -6.80 11.18
CA CYS A 59 1.07 -6.78 12.64
C CYS A 59 0.79 -5.38 13.22
N GLY A 60 0.13 -5.33 14.37
CA GLY A 60 -0.24 -4.08 15.06
C GLY A 60 -1.46 -3.36 14.48
N THR A 61 -1.93 -3.76 13.29
CA THR A 61 -3.11 -3.14 12.70
C THR A 61 -4.40 -3.63 13.37
N SER A 62 -5.42 -2.78 13.35
CA SER A 62 -6.71 -3.03 14.01
C SER A 62 -7.87 -2.64 13.09
N PRO A 63 -9.14 -2.95 13.44
CA PRO A 63 -10.28 -2.49 12.65
C PRO A 63 -10.34 -0.96 12.45
N ALA A 64 -9.81 -0.18 13.41
CA ALA A 64 -9.70 1.28 13.27
C ALA A 64 -8.71 1.67 12.17
N HIS A 65 -7.57 0.98 12.06
CA HIS A 65 -6.61 1.17 10.97
C HIS A 65 -7.26 0.85 9.62
N ILE A 66 -7.92 -0.31 9.51
CA ILE A 66 -8.56 -0.72 8.25
C ILE A 66 -9.65 0.28 7.82
N LYS A 67 -10.44 0.80 8.77
CA LYS A 67 -11.43 1.84 8.47
C LYS A 67 -10.76 3.11 7.93
N ALA A 68 -9.73 3.63 8.61
CA ALA A 68 -9.03 4.85 8.18
C ALA A 68 -8.37 4.67 6.80
N ILE A 69 -7.72 3.53 6.57
CA ILE A 69 -7.13 3.18 5.26
C ILE A 69 -8.22 3.13 4.18
N SER A 70 -9.33 2.43 4.44
CA SER A 70 -10.43 2.32 3.49
C SER A 70 -11.06 3.67 3.14
N GLU A 71 -11.13 4.59 4.09
CA GLU A 71 -11.61 5.95 3.86
C GLU A 71 -10.60 6.77 3.03
N ALA A 72 -9.31 6.68 3.35
CA ALA A 72 -8.24 7.42 2.67
C ALA A 72 -8.06 7.01 1.19
N VAL A 73 -8.33 5.75 0.83
CA VAL A 73 -8.15 5.24 -0.54
C VAL A 73 -9.43 5.20 -1.37
N ARG A 74 -10.60 5.53 -0.78
CA ARG A 74 -11.94 5.27 -1.34
C ARG A 74 -12.12 5.76 -2.78
N ASP A 75 -11.64 6.96 -3.07
CA ASP A 75 -11.84 7.63 -4.35
C ASP A 75 -10.63 7.48 -5.30
N CYS A 76 -9.62 6.70 -4.91
CA CYS A 76 -8.45 6.44 -5.74
C CYS A 76 -8.73 5.25 -6.68
N PRO A 77 -8.49 5.39 -8.00
CA PRO A 77 -8.57 4.25 -8.89
C PRO A 77 -7.43 3.26 -8.60
N PRO A 78 -7.66 1.94 -8.74
CA PRO A 78 -6.58 0.96 -8.69
C PRO A 78 -5.50 1.25 -9.74
N ARG A 79 -4.24 0.95 -9.40
CA ARG A 79 -3.10 1.05 -10.32
C ARG A 79 -3.39 0.39 -11.68
N ALA A 80 -3.08 1.09 -12.76
CA ALA A 80 -3.06 0.50 -14.10
C ALA A 80 -1.83 -0.41 -14.26
N ARG A 81 -2.06 -1.65 -14.70
CA ARG A 81 -0.98 -2.58 -15.03
C ARG A 81 -0.23 -2.09 -16.29
N PRO A 82 1.07 -2.34 -16.41
CA PRO A 82 1.78 -2.09 -17.66
C PRO A 82 1.08 -2.86 -18.79
N ALA A 83 0.93 -2.23 -19.95
CA ALA A 83 0.49 -2.98 -21.12
C ALA A 83 1.54 -4.06 -21.40
N PRO A 84 1.15 -5.30 -21.75
CA PRO A 84 2.11 -6.31 -22.17
C PRO A 84 2.93 -5.73 -23.32
N ASP A 85 4.25 -5.85 -23.23
CA ASP A 85 5.15 -5.35 -24.26
C ASP A 85 4.80 -6.03 -25.60
N ALA A 86 4.39 -5.24 -26.59
CA ALA A 86 3.99 -5.76 -27.89
C ALA A 86 5.14 -6.53 -28.58
N ALA A 87 6.38 -6.34 -28.14
CA ALA A 87 7.56 -7.04 -28.64
C ALA A 87 7.75 -8.46 -28.06
N ALA A 88 7.15 -8.79 -26.91
CA ALA A 88 7.30 -10.11 -26.28
C ALA A 88 6.28 -11.16 -26.78
N ALA A 89 5.33 -10.74 -27.63
CA ALA A 89 4.27 -11.57 -28.18
C ALA A 89 4.53 -12.04 -29.64
N ALA A 90 5.73 -11.78 -30.18
CA ALA A 90 6.20 -12.23 -31.49
C ALA A 90 7.33 -13.26 -31.35
#